data_AF-A0AAJ0MB62-F1
#
_entry.id   AF-A0AAJ0MB62-F1
#
_cell.length_a   1.000
_cell.length_b   1.000
_cell.length_c   1.000
_cell.angle_alpha   90.00
_cell.angle_beta   90.00
_cell.angle_gamma   90.00
#
_symmetry.space_group_name_H-M   'P 1'
#
loop_
_entity.id
_entity.type
_entity.pdbx_description
1 polymer ?
#
loop_
_entity_poly.entity_id
_entity_poly.type
_entity_poly.pdbx_seq_one_letter_code
_entity_poly.pdbx_strand_id
1 'polypeptide(L)'
;HNIAVLLDFELAKIRDDYNALSPDDRQLPPDWPGSQLVYTLVKIAGLLFIFVATVCRFIRDSAWCDPDGQLAKVLEYQSEIQQSGVDKLDVTYCLVLDR
;
A
#
# COMPACT_ATOMS: atom_id res chain seq x y z
N HIS A 1 -4.14 -14.79 7.33
CA HIS A 1 -2.68 -14.69 7.28
C HIS A 1 -2.33 -13.24 7.63
N ASN A 2 -1.51 -12.98 8.66
CA ASN A 2 -1.26 -11.62 9.16
C ASN A 2 -0.15 -10.98 8.31
N ILE A 3 -0.45 -9.88 7.62
CA ILE A 3 0.48 -9.18 6.73
C ILE A 3 1.78 -8.80 7.46
N ALA A 4 1.70 -8.50 8.75
CA ALA A 4 2.87 -8.20 9.58
C ALA A 4 3.84 -9.40 9.65
N VAL A 5 3.32 -10.59 9.92
CA VAL A 5 4.13 -11.82 10.05
C VAL A 5 4.82 -12.17 8.73
N LEU A 6 4.12 -11.98 7.61
CA LEU A 6 4.69 -12.19 6.29
C LEU A 6 5.81 -11.19 6.00
N LEU A 7 5.58 -9.90 6.28
CA LEU A 7 6.57 -8.84 6.08
C LEU A 7 7.81 -9.07 6.95
N ASP A 8 7.63 -9.39 8.23
CA ASP A 8 8.72 -9.68 9.16
C ASP A 8 9.59 -10.84 8.64
N PHE A 9 8.95 -11.92 8.18
CA PHE A 9 9.64 -13.08 7.63
C PHE A 9 10.44 -12.76 6.36
N GLU A 10 9.81 -12.11 5.38
CA GLU A 10 10.47 -11.77 4.12
C GLU A 10 11.61 -10.76 4.31
N LEU A 11 11.43 -9.77 5.19
CA LEU A 11 12.46 -8.78 5.49
C LEU A 11 13.65 -9.41 6.23
N ALA A 12 13.40 -10.34 7.15
CA ALA A 12 14.47 -11.11 7.79
C ALA A 12 15.25 -11.94 6.77
N LYS A 13 14.55 -12.58 5.83
CA LYS A 13 15.19 -13.35 4.76
C LYS A 13 16.04 -12.47 3.84
N ILE A 14 15.53 -11.31 3.43
CA ILE A 14 16.27 -10.33 2.61
C ILE A 14 17.55 -9.89 3.34
N ARG A 15 17.45 -9.61 4.65
CA ARG A 15 18.61 -9.24 5.48
C ARG A 15 19.65 -10.36 5.48
N ASP A 16 19.22 -11.59 5.72
CA ASP A 16 20.12 -12.73 5.85
C ASP A 16 20.82 -13.04 4.52
N ASP A 17 20.08 -13.01 3.42
CA ASP A 17 20.62 -13.17 2.06
C ASP A 17 21.63 -12.05 1.72
N TYR A 18 21.33 -10.81 2.10
CA TYR A 18 22.23 -9.67 1.91
C TYR A 18 23.51 -9.78 2.75
N ASN A 19 23.37 -10.13 4.03
CA ASN A 19 24.50 -10.27 4.96
C ASN A 19 25.41 -11.43 4.58
N ALA A 20 24.86 -12.53 4.04
CA ALA A 20 25.64 -13.67 3.56
C ALA A 20 26.59 -13.32 2.40
N LEU A 21 26.25 -12.29 1.62
CA LEU A 21 27.03 -11.83 0.47
C LEU A 21 27.85 -10.56 0.76
N SER A 22 27.68 -9.97 1.94
CA SER A 22 28.27 -8.68 2.30
C SER A 22 29.44 -8.82 3.26
N PRO A 23 30.51 -8.02 3.10
CA PRO A 23 31.57 -7.94 4.09
C PRO A 23 31.03 -7.38 5.43
N ASP A 24 31.67 -7.77 6.53
CA ASP A 24 31.20 -7.51 7.90
C ASP A 24 30.92 -6.02 8.19
N ASP A 25 31.65 -5.10 7.55
CA ASP A 25 31.50 -3.64 7.71
C ASP A 25 30.21 -3.09 7.08
N ARG A 26 29.52 -3.88 6.24
CA ARG A 26 28.31 -3.49 5.52
C ARG A 26 27.09 -4.31 5.91
N GLN A 27 27.24 -5.28 6.81
CA GLN A 27 26.12 -6.11 7.23
C GLN A 27 25.03 -5.27 7.91
N LEU A 28 23.79 -5.58 7.54
CA LEU A 28 22.61 -5.02 8.17
C LEU A 28 22.48 -5.58 9.59
N PRO A 29 22.11 -4.74 10.57
CA PRO A 29 21.99 -5.20 11.94
C PRO A 29 20.78 -6.12 12.13
N PRO A 30 20.73 -6.92 13.21
CA PRO A 30 19.64 -7.87 13.44
C PRO A 30 18.26 -7.22 13.56
N ASP A 31 18.20 -5.97 13.99
CA ASP A 31 16.98 -5.19 14.13
C ASP A 31 16.51 -4.53 12.83
N TRP A 32 17.28 -4.63 11.74
CA TRP A 32 16.87 -4.10 10.44
C TRP A 32 15.62 -4.82 9.90
N PRO A 33 14.65 -4.09 9.32
CA PRO A 33 14.62 -2.64 9.08
C PRO A 33 14.02 -1.79 10.22
N GLY A 34 13.72 -2.41 11.36
CA GLY A 34 13.10 -1.79 12.52
C GLY A 34 11.59 -1.98 12.55
N SER A 35 11.05 -2.19 13.75
CA SER A 35 9.62 -2.43 13.97
C SER A 35 8.72 -1.28 13.50
N GLN A 36 9.21 -0.03 13.56
CA GLN A 36 8.49 1.14 13.07
C GLN A 36 8.28 1.12 11.55
N LEU A 37 9.28 0.66 10.79
CA LEU A 37 9.15 0.56 9.34
C LEU A 37 8.16 -0.54 8.98
N VAL A 38 8.26 -1.71 9.62
CA VAL A 38 7.30 -2.81 9.42
C VAL A 38 5.88 -2.36 9.73
N TYR A 39 5.67 -1.68 10.87
CA TYR A 39 4.37 -1.14 11.23
C TYR A 39 3.82 -0.16 10.18
N THR A 40 4.68 0.71 9.65
CA THR A 40 4.29 1.66 8.59
C THR A 40 3.87 0.93 7.32
N LEU A 41 4.63 -0.10 6.90
CA LEU A 41 4.29 -0.91 5.73
C LEU A 41 2.97 -1.67 5.92
N VAL A 42 2.74 -2.22 7.12
CA VAL A 42 1.47 -2.89 7.46
C VAL A 42 0.32 -1.89 7.40
N LYS A 43 0.49 -0.67 7.90
CA LYS A 43 -0.52 0.39 7.82
C LYS A 43 -0.84 0.75 6.37
N ILE A 44 0.17 0.93 5.53
CA ILE A 44 -0.02 1.21 4.09
C ILE A 44 -0.74 0.06 3.41
N ALA A 45 -0.32 -1.19 3.64
CA ALA A 45 -0.98 -2.36 3.10
C ALA A 45 -2.46 -2.39 3.53
N GLY A 46 -2.75 -2.18 4.82
CA GLY A 46 -4.11 -2.09 5.35
C GLY A 46 -4.96 -1.00 4.66
N LEU A 47 -4.39 0.19 4.44
CA LEU A 47 -5.06 1.27 3.70
C LEU A 47 -5.38 0.87 2.26
N LEU A 48 -4.47 0.20 1.56
CA LEU A 48 -4.70 -0.29 0.20
C LEU A 48 -5.82 -1.34 0.17
N PHE A 49 -5.85 -2.27 1.12
CA PHE A 49 -6.94 -3.25 1.22
C PHE A 49 -8.29 -2.60 1.51
N ILE A 50 -8.34 -1.60 2.39
CA ILE A 50 -9.55 -0.83 2.69
C ILE A 50 -10.01 -0.05 1.45
N PHE A 51 -9.08 0.55 0.71
CA PHE A 51 -9.38 1.26 -0.53
C PHE A 51 -10.02 0.32 -1.55
N VAL A 52 -9.42 -0.84 -1.81
CA VAL A 52 -10.00 -1.85 -2.71
C VAL A 52 -11.39 -2.29 -2.23
N ALA A 53 -11.57 -2.53 -0.93
CA ALA A 53 -12.87 -2.88 -0.38
C ALA A 53 -13.91 -1.77 -0.59
N THR A 54 -13.50 -0.51 -0.47
CA THR A 54 -14.34 0.67 -0.72
C THR A 54 -14.75 0.76 -2.19
N VAL A 55 -13.80 0.59 -3.12
CA VAL A 55 -14.06 0.56 -4.56
C VAL A 55 -15.02 -0.59 -4.91
N CYS A 56 -14.79 -1.80 -4.39
CA CYS A 56 -15.69 -2.93 -4.59
C CYS A 56 -17.09 -2.66 -4.04
N ARG A 57 -17.21 -1.97 -2.90
CA ARG A 57 -18.51 -1.59 -2.32
C ARG A 57 -19.23 -0.56 -3.18
N PHE A 58 -18.50 0.42 -3.71
CA PHE A 58 -19.02 1.42 -4.62
C PHE A 58 -19.57 0.78 -5.90
N ILE A 59 -18.80 -0.10 -6.54
CA ILE A 59 -19.20 -0.83 -7.77
C ILE A 59 -20.39 -1.77 -7.52
N ARG A 60 -20.53 -2.29 -6.30
CA ARG A 60 -21.65 -3.18 -5.93
C ARG A 60 -22.92 -2.41 -5.57
N ASP A 61 -22.85 -1.10 -5.38
CA ASP A 61 -23.97 -0.32 -4.91
C ASP A 61 -25.12 -0.33 -5.94
N SER A 62 -26.16 -1.11 -5.62
CA SER A 62 -27.33 -1.30 -6.46
C SER A 62 -28.19 -0.04 -6.61
N ALA A 63 -27.90 1.03 -5.85
CA ALA A 63 -28.56 2.31 -6.04
C ALA A 63 -28.30 2.90 -7.45
N TRP A 64 -27.20 2.50 -8.10
CA TRP A 64 -26.78 3.05 -9.38
C TRP A 64 -26.98 2.10 -10.57
N CYS A 65 -27.20 0.80 -10.33
CA CYS A 65 -27.46 -0.24 -11.34
C CYS A 65 -26.48 -0.25 -12.55
N ASP A 66 -25.26 0.28 -12.42
CA ASP A 66 -24.29 0.40 -13.50
C ASP A 66 -22.84 0.22 -12.99
N PRO A 67 -22.40 -1.04 -12.80
CA PRO A 67 -21.06 -1.35 -12.33
C PRO A 67 -19.94 -0.84 -13.26
N ASP A 68 -20.19 -0.87 -14.57
CA ASP A 68 -19.21 -0.46 -15.57
C ASP A 68 -19.04 1.06 -15.58
N GLY A 69 -20.13 1.83 -15.50
CA GLY A 69 -20.06 3.28 -15.35
C GLY A 69 -19.49 3.73 -14.01
N GLN A 70 -19.73 2.98 -12.93
CA GLN A 70 -19.09 3.22 -11.64
C GLN A 70 -17.58 2.98 -11.70
N LEU A 71 -17.14 1.92 -12.37
CA LEU A 71 -15.71 1.67 -12.59
C LEU A 71 -15.07 2.76 -13.45
N ALA A 72 -15.73 3.19 -14.52
CA ALA A 72 -15.27 4.29 -15.37
C ALA A 72 -15.06 5.58 -14.57
N LYS A 73 -15.99 5.93 -13.67
CA LYS A 73 -15.86 7.10 -12.77
C LYS A 73 -14.65 6.98 -11.84
N VAL A 74 -14.40 5.81 -11.26
CA VAL A 74 -13.24 5.59 -10.38
C VAL A 74 -11.93 5.84 -11.16
N LEU A 75 -11.86 5.42 -12.42
CA LEU A 75 -10.70 5.63 -13.29
C LEU A 75 -10.56 7.10 -13.73
N GLU A 76 -11.67 7.79 -13.99
CA GLU A 76 -11.71 9.21 -14.33
C GLU A 76 -11.19 10.07 -13.17
N TYR A 77 -11.66 9.83 -11.94
CA TYR A 77 -11.14 10.48 -10.74
C TYR A 77 -9.63 10.28 -10.57
N GLN A 78 -9.11 9.07 -10.83
CA GLN A 78 -7.67 8.82 -10.76
C GLN A 78 -6.89 9.61 -11.81
N SER A 79 -7.43 9.75 -13.02
CA SER A 79 -6.84 10.52 -14.11
C SER A 79 -6.81 12.03 -13.81
N GLU A 80 -7.90 12.56 -13.25
CA GLU A 80 -8.00 13.98 -12.85
C GLU A 80 -7.00 14.32 -11.73
N ILE A 81 -6.86 13.44 -10.73
CA ILE A 81 -5.88 13.64 -9.66
C ILE A 81 -4.45 13.65 -10.24
N GLN A 82 -4.12 12.76 -11.19
CA GLN A 82 -2.81 12.75 -11.85
C GLN A 82 -2.55 14.00 -12.69
N GLN A 83 -3.59 14.56 -13.32
CA GLN A 83 -3.48 15.78 -14.14
C GLN A 83 -3.39 17.06 -13.29
N SER A 84 -3.95 17.06 -12.08
CA SER A 84 -3.91 18.20 -11.17
C SER A 84 -2.54 18.49 -10.52
N GLY A 85 -1.54 17.65 -10.79
CA GLY A 85 -0.17 17.86 -10.28
C GLY A 85 0.00 17.59 -8.78
N VAL A 86 -0.99 16.97 -8.14
CA VAL A 86 -0.85 16.43 -6.78
C VAL A 86 0.22 15.34 -6.85
N ASP A 87 1.33 15.60 -6.13
CA ASP A 87 2.53 14.77 -6.19
C ASP A 87 2.19 13.29 -6.03
N LYS A 88 2.80 12.43 -6.83
CA LYS A 88 2.45 11.00 -7.01
C LYS A 88 2.48 10.18 -5.71
N LEU A 89 3.06 10.72 -4.64
CA LEU A 89 3.03 10.14 -3.29
C LEU A 89 1.76 10.48 -2.51
N ASP A 90 1.16 11.65 -2.76
CA ASP A 90 0.02 12.21 -2.02
C ASP A 90 -1.32 11.66 -2.53
N VAL A 91 -1.40 11.17 -3.77
CA VAL A 91 -2.64 10.60 -4.36
C VAL A 91 -3.20 9.41 -3.58
N THR A 92 -2.33 8.59 -2.96
CA THR A 92 -2.77 7.47 -2.11
C THR A 92 -3.21 7.95 -0.71
N TYR A 93 -2.70 9.10 -0.25
CA TYR A 93 -3.07 9.70 1.03
C TYR A 93 -4.30 10.63 0.93
N CYS A 94 -4.47 11.39 -0.16
CA CYS A 94 -5.60 12.29 -0.39
C CYS A 94 -6.95 11.56 -0.44
N LEU A 95 -7.02 10.38 -1.08
CA LEU A 95 -8.26 9.60 -1.16
C LEU A 95 -8.73 9.07 0.21
N VAL A 96 -7.85 9.05 1.21
CA VAL A 96 -8.14 8.52 2.56
C VAL A 96 -8.40 9.64 3.58
N LEU A 97 -7.95 10.87 3.31
CA LEU A 97 -7.95 11.95 4.31
C LEU A 97 -8.98 13.06 4.08
N ASP A 98 -9.64 13.15 2.92
CA ASP A 98 -10.76 14.08 2.76
C ASP A 98 -12.06 13.46 3.29
N ARG A 99 -12.53 14.01 4.41
CA ARG A 99 -13.75 13.67 5.13
C ARG A 99 -14.80 14.77 4.97
#